data_AF-A0A4C2A0G3-F1
#
_entry.id   AF-A0A4C2A0G3-F1
#
_cell.length_a   1.000
_cell.length_b   1.000
_cell.length_c   1.000
_cell.angle_alpha   90.00
_cell.angle_beta   90.00
_cell.angle_gamma   90.00
#
_symmetry.space_group_name_H-M   'P 1'
#
loop_
_entity.id
_entity.type
_entity.pdbx_description
1 polymer ?
#
loop_
_entity_poly.entity_id
_entity_poly.type
_entity_poly.pdbx_seq_one_letter_code
_entity_poly.pdbx_strand_id
1 'polypeptide(L)'
;MHVDDIFSTDGTGLDICRAVMSVQRFKFLMRHLRFDDLNTRDERKAVVKRAPVRELIEEFVQASQQCHFVGKYVTLDKMLDTFREKCTFRQYMPNKSAKYGIKIQTLADAR
;
A
#
# COMPACT_ATOMS: atom_id res chain seq x y z
N MET A 1 16.69 -1.41 -4.91
CA MET A 1 16.83 -0.09 -5.53
C MET A 1 16.73 0.95 -4.44
N HIS A 2 17.81 1.71 -4.21
CA HIS A 2 17.83 2.74 -3.20
C HIS A 2 17.27 4.05 -3.78
N VAL A 3 16.65 4.89 -2.95
CA VAL A 3 16.07 6.16 -3.42
C VAL A 3 17.14 7.06 -4.03
N ASP A 4 18.36 7.05 -3.49
CA ASP A 4 19.45 7.88 -4.04
C ASP A 4 19.89 7.44 -5.44
N ASP A 5 19.78 6.16 -5.78
CA ASP A 5 20.08 5.65 -7.13
C ASP A 5 19.12 6.27 -8.16
N ILE A 6 17.83 6.33 -7.81
CA ILE A 6 16.78 6.92 -8.65
C ILE A 6 17.05 8.42 -8.89
N PHE A 7 17.65 9.11 -7.92
CA PHE A 7 17.96 10.53 -8.00
C PHE A 7 19.42 10.82 -8.42
N SER A 8 20.19 9.80 -8.84
CA SER A 8 21.63 9.93 -9.16
C SER A 8 21.90 10.78 -10.41
N THR A 9 22.89 11.67 -10.33
CA THR A 9 23.26 12.62 -11.40
C THR A 9 24.35 12.09 -12.33
N ASP A 10 24.85 10.88 -12.12
CA ASP A 10 25.89 10.22 -12.92
C ASP A 10 25.41 9.67 -14.28
N GLY A 11 24.17 10.00 -14.67
CA GLY A 11 23.53 9.50 -15.89
C GLY A 11 22.76 8.19 -15.72
N THR A 12 22.76 7.58 -14.54
CA THR A 12 22.00 6.34 -14.26
C THR A 12 20.65 6.58 -13.57
N GLY A 13 20.44 7.77 -13.00
CA GLY A 13 19.20 8.15 -12.34
C GLY A 13 18.10 8.64 -13.30
N LEU A 14 16.89 8.82 -12.77
CA LEU A 14 15.73 9.29 -13.52
C LEU A 14 15.64 10.82 -13.45
N ASP A 15 15.89 11.50 -14.58
CA ASP A 15 15.84 12.96 -14.67
C ASP A 15 14.48 13.53 -14.24
N ILE A 16 13.38 12.85 -14.57
CA ILE A 16 12.03 13.27 -14.20
C ILE A 16 11.85 13.42 -12.69
N CYS A 17 12.49 12.58 -11.88
CA CYS A 17 12.36 12.65 -10.42
C CYS A 17 12.93 13.98 -9.89
N ARG A 18 14.09 14.41 -10.41
CA ARG A 18 14.72 15.69 -10.05
C ARG A 18 14.00 16.90 -10.61
N ALA A 19 13.41 16.77 -11.79
CA ALA A 19 12.59 17.84 -12.38
C ALA A 19 11.33 18.12 -11.55
N VAL A 20 10.77 17.10 -10.88
CA VAL A 20 9.57 17.23 -10.04
C VAL A 20 9.91 17.76 -8.65
N MET A 21 10.91 17.18 -7.96
CA MET A 21 11.31 17.63 -6.62
C MET A 21 12.73 17.18 -6.25
N SER A 22 13.30 17.76 -5.20
CA SER A 22 14.58 17.29 -4.66
C SER A 22 14.44 15.96 -3.93
N VAL A 23 15.52 15.17 -3.88
CA VAL A 23 15.56 13.91 -3.12
C VAL A 23 15.29 14.14 -1.62
N GLN A 24 15.74 15.28 -1.08
CA GLN A 24 15.49 15.67 0.30
C GLN A 24 14.00 15.90 0.55
N ARG A 25 13.30 16.57 -0.38
CA ARG A 25 11.85 16.78 -0.29
C ARG A 25 11.09 15.47 -0.37
N PHE A 26 11.47 14.58 -1.30
CA PHE A 26 10.86 13.25 -1.43
C PHE A 26 11.02 12.43 -0.14
N LYS A 27 12.26 12.33 0.39
CA LYS A 27 12.55 11.62 1.65
C LYS A 27 11.78 12.23 2.83
N PHE A 28 11.64 13.54 2.88
CA PHE A 28 10.85 14.23 3.91
C PHE A 28 9.38 13.83 3.85
N LEU A 29 8.76 13.92 2.67
CA LEU A 29 7.34 13.57 2.48
C LEU A 29 7.07 12.09 2.81
N MET A 30 7.92 11.18 2.31
CA MET A 30 7.77 9.74 2.54
C MET A 30 7.76 9.35 4.02
N ARG A 31 8.51 10.07 4.88
CA ARG A 31 8.53 9.80 6.34
C ARG A 31 7.29 10.32 7.07
N HIS A 32 6.66 11.36 6.54
CA HIS A 32 5.58 12.09 7.20
C HIS A 32 4.19 11.80 6.63
N LEU A 33 4.09 10.98 5.59
CA LEU A 33 2.80 10.57 5.03
C LEU A 33 1.97 9.83 6.08
N ARG A 34 0.72 10.27 6.28
CA ARG A 34 -0.26 9.68 7.19
C ARG A 34 -1.61 9.68 6.50
N PHE A 35 -2.42 8.65 6.76
CA PHE A 35 -3.74 8.46 6.16
C PHE A 35 -4.83 8.36 7.23
N ASP A 36 -4.57 8.96 8.39
CA ASP A 36 -5.45 8.91 9.55
C ASP A 36 -5.41 10.21 10.35
N ASP A 37 -6.53 10.56 10.97
CA ASP A 37 -6.58 11.64 11.95
C ASP A 37 -5.93 11.22 13.28
N LEU A 38 -4.98 12.03 13.73
CA LEU A 38 -4.27 11.86 15.01
C LEU A 38 -5.23 11.90 16.20
N ASN A 39 -6.25 12.75 16.16
CA ASN A 39 -7.14 13.01 17.30
C ASN A 39 -8.05 11.82 17.62
N THR A 40 -8.40 11.02 16.60
CA THR A 40 -9.29 9.84 16.73
C THR A 40 -8.54 8.51 16.64
N ARG A 41 -7.21 8.56 16.56
CA ARG A 41 -6.37 7.39 16.26
C ARG A 41 -6.49 6.29 17.33
N ASP A 42 -6.45 6.65 18.60
CA ASP A 42 -6.38 5.67 19.69
C ASP A 42 -7.72 4.93 19.87
N GLU A 43 -8.83 5.65 19.74
CA GLU A 43 -10.18 5.06 19.73
C GLU A 43 -10.36 4.09 18.55
N ARG A 44 -9.97 4.51 17.33
CA ARG A 44 -10.11 3.66 16.13
C ARG A 44 -9.22 2.41 16.19
N LYS A 45 -8.00 2.51 16.73
CA LYS A 45 -7.09 1.36 16.90
C LYS A 45 -7.66 0.30 17.84
N ALA A 46 -8.43 0.70 18.87
CA ALA A 46 -9.07 -0.24 19.79
C ALA A 46 -10.10 -1.13 19.08
N VAL A 47 -10.76 -0.60 18.05
CA VAL A 47 -11.78 -1.32 17.27
C VAL A 47 -11.14 -2.09 16.11
N VAL A 48 -10.23 -1.46 15.35
CA VAL A 48 -9.69 -2.02 14.10
C VAL A 48 -8.18 -1.88 14.03
N LYS A 49 -7.48 -3.02 13.93
CA LYS A 49 -6.01 -3.07 13.79
C LYS A 49 -5.45 -2.31 12.58
N ARG A 50 -6.26 -2.17 11.52
CA ARG A 50 -5.94 -1.46 10.27
C ARG A 50 -6.41 0.00 10.23
N ALA A 51 -6.81 0.57 11.37
CA ALA A 51 -7.29 1.94 11.47
C ALA A 51 -6.46 3.00 10.72
N PRO A 52 -5.10 2.96 10.71
CA PRO A 52 -4.31 4.01 10.08
C PRO A 52 -4.45 4.18 8.56
N VAL A 53 -5.05 3.20 7.86
CA VAL A 53 -5.21 3.21 6.39
C VAL A 53 -6.62 2.81 5.98
N ARG A 54 -7.54 2.68 6.94
CA ARG A 54 -8.85 2.07 6.72
C ARG A 54 -9.69 2.89 5.75
N GLU A 55 -9.84 4.18 6.03
CA GLU A 55 -10.67 5.10 5.25
C GLU A 55 -10.20 5.18 3.79
N LEU A 56 -8.90 5.35 3.56
CA LEU A 56 -8.30 5.34 2.23
C LEU A 56 -8.64 4.07 1.43
N ILE A 57 -8.53 2.90 2.06
CA ILE A 57 -8.82 1.62 1.40
C ILE A 57 -10.31 1.48 1.12
N GLU A 58 -11.18 1.90 2.05
CA GLU A 58 -12.63 1.86 1.87
C GLU A 58 -13.08 2.79 0.72
N GLU A 59 -12.55 4.01 0.67
CA GLU A 59 -12.77 4.96 -0.43
C GLU A 59 -12.28 4.41 -1.77
N PHE A 60 -11.08 3.82 -1.81
CA PHE A 60 -10.54 3.21 -3.03
C PHE A 60 -11.41 2.04 -3.53
N VAL A 61 -11.87 1.17 -2.63
CA VAL A 61 -12.76 0.05 -2.98
C VAL A 61 -14.10 0.55 -3.48
N GLN A 62 -14.69 1.54 -2.81
CA GLN A 62 -15.95 2.15 -3.23
C GLN A 62 -15.84 2.80 -4.61
N ALA A 63 -14.78 3.58 -4.86
CA ALA A 63 -14.53 4.18 -6.16
C ALA A 63 -14.35 3.11 -7.25
N SER A 64 -13.63 2.02 -6.95
CA SER A 64 -13.45 0.91 -7.89
C SER A 64 -14.79 0.26 -8.29
N GLN A 65 -15.68 0.06 -7.31
CA GLN A 65 -17.02 -0.50 -7.53
C GLN A 65 -17.95 0.44 -8.31
N GLN A 66 -17.74 1.74 -8.23
CA GLN A 66 -18.50 2.74 -8.99
C GLN A 66 -18.01 2.84 -10.44
N CYS A 67 -16.70 2.66 -10.66
CA CYS A 67 -16.09 2.77 -11.99
C CYS A 67 -16.29 1.53 -12.85
N HIS A 68 -16.47 0.35 -12.25
CA HIS A 68 -16.52 -0.91 -12.99
C HIS A 68 -17.54 -1.90 -12.42
N PHE A 69 -18.39 -2.42 -13.29
CA PHE A 69 -19.27 -3.54 -12.96
C PHE A 69 -18.60 -4.85 -13.34
N VAL A 70 -18.46 -5.76 -12.37
CA VAL A 70 -17.92 -7.09 -12.61
C VAL A 70 -18.79 -7.89 -13.57
N GLY A 71 -18.14 -8.69 -14.42
CA GLY A 71 -18.79 -9.55 -15.39
C GLY A 71 -19.45 -10.79 -14.75
N LYS A 72 -20.00 -11.66 -15.61
CA LYS A 72 -20.65 -12.90 -15.18
C LYS A 72 -19.71 -13.88 -14.45
N TYR A 73 -18.41 -13.80 -14.74
CA TYR A 73 -17.41 -14.72 -14.20
C TYR A 73 -16.37 -13.93 -13.43
N VAL A 74 -16.27 -14.21 -12.14
CA VAL A 74 -15.36 -13.55 -11.22
C VAL A 74 -14.50 -14.59 -10.50
N THR A 75 -13.27 -14.22 -10.17
CA THR A 75 -12.37 -15.02 -9.34
C THR A 75 -12.10 -14.32 -8.02
N LEU A 76 -12.06 -15.11 -6.95
CA LEU A 76 -11.63 -14.68 -5.63
C LEU A 76 -10.24 -15.23 -5.38
N ASP A 77 -9.26 -14.34 -5.19
CA ASP A 77 -7.89 -14.75 -4.90
C ASP A 77 -7.33 -14.04 -3.65
N LYS A 78 -6.21 -14.58 -3.16
CA LYS A 78 -5.46 -14.13 -1.99
C LYS A 78 -4.04 -13.80 -2.42
N MET A 79 -3.73 -12.51 -2.41
CA MET A 79 -2.36 -12.01 -2.48
C MET A 79 -1.76 -11.91 -1.07
N LEU A 80 -0.45 -12.13 -0.97
CA LEU A 80 0.31 -11.87 0.25
C LEU A 80 1.39 -10.87 -0.11
N ASP A 81 1.17 -9.61 0.28
CA ASP A 81 2.16 -8.57 0.07
C ASP A 81 3.25 -8.66 1.14
N THR A 82 4.50 -8.75 0.71
CA THR A 82 5.61 -9.13 1.59
C THR A 82 5.91 -7.99 2.55
N PHE A 83 5.77 -8.25 3.84
CA PHE A 83 5.98 -7.23 4.86
C PHE A 83 6.67 -7.85 6.08
N ARG A 84 7.90 -7.40 6.36
CA ARG A 84 8.75 -7.97 7.42
C ARG A 84 8.76 -7.17 8.71
N GLU A 85 8.37 -5.90 8.66
CA GLU A 85 8.35 -5.04 9.83
C GLU A 85 7.23 -5.44 10.81
N LYS A 86 7.27 -4.85 12.01
CA LYS A 86 6.25 -5.07 13.04
C LYS A 86 4.91 -4.49 12.58
N CYS A 87 3.95 -5.38 12.34
CA CYS A 87 2.57 -5.03 12.02
C CYS A 87 1.63 -6.04 12.69
N THR A 88 0.60 -5.54 13.37
CA THR A 88 -0.31 -6.35 14.21
C THR A 88 -1.27 -7.24 13.42
N PHE A 89 -1.41 -7.00 12.12
CA PHE A 89 -2.25 -7.76 11.20
C PHE A 89 -1.45 -8.48 10.10
N ARG A 90 -0.13 -8.64 10.31
CA ARG A 90 0.71 -9.51 9.50
C ARG A 90 0.29 -10.96 9.67
N GLN A 91 0.30 -11.72 8.57
CA GLN A 91 -0.09 -13.13 8.54
C GLN A 91 1.05 -14.01 8.03
N TYR A 92 1.07 -15.25 8.51
CA TYR A 92 1.95 -16.31 8.02
C TYR A 92 1.19 -17.21 7.03
N MET A 93 1.77 -17.49 5.87
CA MET A 93 1.25 -18.44 4.89
C MET A 93 2.37 -19.38 4.43
N PRO A 94 2.38 -20.65 4.84
CA PRO A 94 3.50 -21.56 4.62
C PRO A 94 3.77 -21.87 3.14
N ASN A 95 2.73 -21.84 2.30
CA ASN A 95 2.79 -22.22 0.89
C ASN A 95 3.14 -21.06 -0.06
N LYS A 96 3.43 -19.86 0.46
CA LYS A 96 3.88 -18.70 -0.33
C LYS A 96 5.41 -18.58 -0.23
N SER A 97 6.06 -18.15 -1.31
CA SER A 97 7.53 -17.96 -1.38
C SER A 97 8.03 -17.02 -0.29
N ALA A 98 7.33 -15.90 -0.09
CA ALA A 98 7.46 -15.07 1.09
C ALA A 98 6.39 -15.46 2.11
N LYS A 99 6.80 -16.08 3.21
CA LYS A 99 5.86 -16.68 4.17
C LYS A 99 5.16 -15.67 5.09
N TYR A 100 5.65 -14.43 5.20
CA TYR A 100 5.11 -13.41 6.08
C TYR A 100 4.75 -12.15 5.29
N GLY A 101 3.56 -11.61 5.54
CA GLY A 101 3.09 -10.42 4.85
C GLY A 101 1.70 -9.95 5.26
N ILE A 102 1.20 -8.96 4.52
CA ILE A 102 -0.18 -8.47 4.63
C ILE A 102 -1.02 -9.25 3.62
N LYS A 103 -1.98 -10.04 4.10
CA LYS A 103 -2.90 -10.77 3.22
C LYS A 103 -3.95 -9.80 2.67
N ILE A 104 -4.08 -9.78 1.36
CA ILE A 104 -5.07 -9.01 0.62
C ILE A 104 -5.97 -10.01 -0.12
N GLN A 105 -7.28 -9.82 0.00
CA GLN A 105 -8.27 -10.60 -0.72
C GLN A 105 -8.87 -9.73 -1.81
N THR A 106 -8.87 -10.23 -3.04
CA THR A 106 -9.31 -9.47 -4.20
C THR A 106 -10.35 -10.27 -4.97
N LEU A 107 -11.40 -9.58 -5.41
CA LEU A 107 -12.34 -10.07 -6.41
C LEU A 107 -11.95 -9.43 -7.75
N ALA A 108 -11.74 -10.25 -8.77
CA ALA A 108 -11.39 -9.77 -10.11
C ALA A 108 -12.21 -10.50 -11.17
N ASP A 109 -12.43 -9.86 -12.32
CA ASP A 109 -13.05 -10.54 -13.46
C ASP A 109 -12.15 -11.65 -13.98
N ALA A 110 -12.76 -12.76 -14.39
CA ALA A 110 -12.06 -13.97 -14.81
C ALA A 110 -11.63 -13.96 -16.29
N ARG A 111 -11.82 -12.85 -17.01
CA ARG A 111 -11.67 -12.74 -18.46
C ARG A 111 -10.83 -11.54 -18.86
#